data_AF-A0A7G8ECU0-F1
#
_entry.id   AF-A0A7G8ECU0-F1
#
_cell.length_a   1.000
_cell.length_b   1.000
_cell.length_c   1.000
_cell.angle_alpha   90.00
_cell.angle_beta   90.00
_cell.angle_gamma   90.00
#
_symmetry.space_group_name_H-M   'P 1'
#
loop_
_entity.id
_entity.type
_entity.pdbx_description
1 polymer ?
#
loop_
_entity_poly.entity_id
_entity_poly.type
_entity_poly.pdbx_seq_one_letter_code
_entity_poly.pdbx_strand_id
1 'polypeptide(L)'
;MDSHSITHNMIRIALVVGGALLLGGVNAITASSAGKAMAAEPQQALAILLKQLDAKPLGLYDGVRLLRINKPRGGSLTVSVSCEREQWRVQNSDNPQGRPSFYDAPFLAAKGISSTWVCTGPARVLE
;
A
#
# COMPACT_ATOMS: atom_id res chain seq x y z
N MET A 1 1.45 21.44 -7.09
CA MET A 1 1.25 20.22 -6.28
C MET A 1 1.32 19.04 -7.21
N ASP A 2 2.50 18.44 -7.24
CA ASP A 2 2.99 17.58 -8.31
C ASP A 2 2.34 16.19 -8.27
N SER A 3 1.41 15.95 -9.19
CA SER A 3 0.93 14.60 -9.55
C SER A 3 2.06 13.61 -9.79
N HIS A 4 3.26 14.09 -10.14
CA HIS A 4 4.46 13.29 -10.32
C HIS A 4 4.91 12.54 -9.04
N SER A 5 4.70 13.08 -7.84
CA SER A 5 5.16 12.45 -6.59
C SER A 5 4.35 11.18 -6.25
N ILE A 6 3.04 11.20 -6.51
CA ILE A 6 2.14 10.08 -6.23
C ILE A 6 2.40 8.93 -7.21
N THR A 7 2.61 9.24 -8.50
CA THR A 7 2.88 8.23 -9.54
C THR A 7 4.19 7.47 -9.29
N HIS A 8 5.26 8.17 -8.91
CA HIS A 8 6.55 7.52 -8.59
C HIS A 8 6.47 6.59 -7.38
N ASN A 9 5.67 6.95 -6.38
CA ASN A 9 5.51 6.13 -5.17
C ASN A 9 4.59 4.91 -5.40
N MET A 10 3.55 5.04 -6.22
CA MET A 10 2.76 3.90 -6.68
C MET A 10 3.62 2.91 -7.49
N ILE A 11 4.54 3.41 -8.33
CA ILE A 11 5.51 2.58 -9.04
C ILE A 11 6.40 1.81 -8.06
N ARG A 12 6.84 2.40 -6.94
CA ARG A 12 7.66 1.70 -5.94
C ARG A 12 6.92 0.55 -5.24
N ILE A 13 5.65 0.72 -4.89
CA ILE A 13 4.84 -0.42 -4.37
C ILE A 13 4.69 -1.48 -5.45
N ALA A 14 4.37 -1.08 -6.68
CA ALA A 14 4.24 -2.00 -7.80
C ALA A 14 5.56 -2.73 -8.11
N LEU A 15 6.72 -2.12 -7.90
CA LEU A 15 8.04 -2.75 -8.06
C LEU A 15 8.37 -3.71 -6.90
N VAL A 16 8.01 -3.36 -5.66
CA VAL A 16 8.24 -4.21 -4.47
C VAL A 16 7.29 -5.41 -4.43
N VAL A 17 6.07 -5.26 -4.93
CA VAL A 17 5.05 -6.33 -5.06
C VAL A 17 5.22 -7.10 -6.38
N GLY A 18 5.61 -6.42 -7.45
CA GLY A 18 5.71 -6.91 -8.82
C GLY A 18 7.15 -7.06 -9.32
N GLY A 19 8.11 -7.33 -8.44
CA GLY A 19 9.51 -7.63 -8.76
C GLY A 19 9.73 -8.93 -9.53
N ALA A 20 8.81 -9.28 -10.44
CA ALA A 20 8.95 -10.38 -11.38
C ALA A 20 8.01 -10.29 -12.59
N LEU A 21 7.99 -9.15 -13.27
CA LEU A 21 7.38 -9.05 -14.60
C LEU A 21 8.45 -8.60 -15.60
N LEU A 22 9.48 -9.44 -15.84
CA LEU A 22 10.45 -9.15 -16.90
C LEU A 22 10.78 -10.27 -17.88
N LEU A 23 10.24 -11.49 -17.79
CA LEU A 23 10.54 -12.49 -18.82
C LEU A 23 9.33 -13.38 -19.11
N GLY A 24 8.68 -13.11 -20.24
CA GLY A 24 7.89 -14.09 -20.98
C GLY A 24 6.38 -13.94 -20.86
N GLY A 25 5.73 -13.58 -21.98
CA GLY A 25 4.33 -13.87 -22.23
C GLY A 25 3.39 -12.66 -22.09
N VAL A 26 3.06 -12.08 -23.24
CA VAL A 26 1.96 -11.13 -23.41
C VAL A 26 0.67 -11.79 -22.92
N ASN A 27 0.10 -11.32 -21.81
CA ASN A 27 -1.33 -11.48 -21.50
C ASN A 27 -1.81 -10.32 -20.60
N ALA A 28 -2.20 -9.26 -21.29
CA ALA A 28 -3.16 -8.19 -21.00
C ALA A 28 -3.98 -8.21 -19.67
N ILE A 29 -3.37 -8.24 -18.48
CA ILE A 29 -4.10 -7.97 -17.21
C ILE A 29 -3.53 -6.78 -16.42
N THR A 30 -2.47 -6.12 -16.90
CA THR A 30 -1.80 -5.05 -16.13
C THR A 30 -2.18 -3.61 -16.52
N ALA A 31 -2.95 -3.39 -17.59
CA ALA A 31 -3.33 -2.04 -18.02
C ALA A 31 -4.62 -1.51 -17.35
N SER A 32 -5.52 -2.38 -16.92
CA SER A 32 -6.85 -1.97 -16.41
C SER A 32 -6.85 -1.53 -14.94
N SER A 33 -5.93 -2.05 -14.12
CA SER A 33 -5.78 -1.64 -12.72
C SER A 33 -5.10 -0.28 -12.58
N ALA A 34 -4.09 0.00 -13.42
CA ALA A 34 -3.44 1.30 -13.51
C ALA A 34 -4.38 2.40 -14.03
N GLY A 35 -5.22 2.09 -15.03
CA GLY A 35 -6.21 3.03 -15.57
C GLY A 35 -7.28 3.48 -14.56
N LYS A 36 -7.73 2.57 -13.68
CA LYS A 36 -8.70 2.93 -12.63
C LYS A 36 -8.10 3.77 -11.51
N ALA A 37 -6.81 3.62 -11.23
CA ALA A 37 -6.10 4.48 -10.27
C ALA A 37 -5.86 5.90 -10.81
N MET A 38 -5.77 6.06 -12.15
CA MET A 38 -5.58 7.37 -12.79
C MET A 38 -6.86 8.22 -12.88
N ALA A 39 -8.05 7.62 -12.73
CA ALA A 39 -9.34 8.31 -12.80
C ALA A 39 -9.97 8.64 -11.43
N ALA A 40 -9.33 8.21 -10.33
CA ALA A 40 -9.75 8.57 -9.00
C ALA A 40 -9.19 9.95 -8.62
N GLU A 41 -9.89 10.71 -7.76
CA GLU A 41 -9.28 11.88 -7.15
C GLU A 41 -7.91 11.48 -6.56
N PRO A 42 -6.80 12.17 -6.89
CA PRO A 42 -5.43 11.77 -6.54
C PRO A 42 -5.22 11.53 -5.04
N GLN A 43 -6.10 12.16 -4.25
CA GLN A 43 -6.17 12.13 -2.81
C GLN A 43 -6.38 10.68 -2.32
N GLN A 44 -7.26 9.90 -2.94
CA GLN A 44 -7.62 8.55 -2.43
C GLN A 44 -6.84 7.39 -3.07
N ALA A 45 -5.78 7.69 -3.84
CA ALA A 45 -5.03 6.69 -4.59
C ALA A 45 -4.50 5.53 -3.72
N LEU A 46 -4.03 5.82 -2.50
CA LEU A 46 -3.54 4.80 -1.57
C LEU A 46 -4.65 3.83 -1.15
N ALA A 47 -5.85 4.32 -0.78
CA ALA A 47 -6.95 3.47 -0.35
C ALA A 47 -7.43 2.53 -1.47
N ILE A 48 -7.43 3.01 -2.71
CA ILE A 48 -7.78 2.21 -3.89
C ILE A 48 -6.73 1.13 -4.12
N LEU A 49 -5.45 1.49 -4.08
CA LEU A 49 -4.34 0.54 -4.26
C LEU A 49 -4.37 -0.54 -3.17
N LEU A 50 -4.52 -0.16 -1.91
CA LEU A 50 -4.62 -1.10 -0.80
C LEU A 50 -5.80 -2.05 -0.98
N LYS A 51 -6.94 -1.56 -1.48
CA LYS A 51 -8.11 -2.40 -1.78
C LYS A 51 -7.85 -3.37 -2.93
N GLN A 52 -7.17 -2.93 -4.00
CA GLN A 52 -6.80 -3.77 -5.15
C GLN A 52 -5.80 -4.87 -4.76
N LEU A 53 -4.93 -4.60 -3.78
CA LEU A 53 -3.95 -5.54 -3.26
C LEU A 53 -4.50 -6.46 -2.16
N ASP A 54 -5.80 -6.44 -1.89
CA ASP A 54 -6.45 -7.18 -0.80
C ASP A 54 -5.75 -6.95 0.56
N ALA A 55 -5.42 -5.69 0.85
CA ALA A 55 -4.74 -5.34 2.09
C ALA A 55 -5.65 -5.62 3.29
N LYS A 56 -5.14 -6.41 4.24
CA LYS A 56 -5.87 -6.83 5.43
C LYS A 56 -5.51 -5.92 6.62
N PRO A 57 -6.48 -5.31 7.30
CA PRO A 57 -6.21 -4.54 8.51
C PRO A 57 -5.71 -5.48 9.61
N LEU A 58 -4.58 -5.15 10.23
CA LEU A 58 -4.03 -5.86 11.39
C LEU A 58 -4.55 -5.25 12.70
N GLY A 59 -4.69 -3.93 12.72
CA GLY A 59 -5.17 -3.16 13.86
C GLY A 59 -4.59 -1.76 13.91
N LEU A 60 -4.77 -1.12 15.07
CA LEU A 60 -4.26 0.20 15.41
C LEU A 60 -3.17 0.04 16.48
N TYR A 61 -2.00 0.62 16.24
CA TYR A 61 -0.91 0.69 17.21
C TYR A 61 -0.42 2.14 17.29
N ASP A 62 -0.44 2.74 18.48
CA ASP A 62 -0.01 4.13 18.71
C ASP A 62 -0.65 5.14 17.73
N GLY A 63 -1.97 5.04 17.52
CA GLY A 63 -2.70 5.91 16.60
C GLY A 63 -2.42 5.68 15.10
N VAL A 64 -1.59 4.69 14.76
CA VAL A 64 -1.24 4.32 13.38
C VAL A 64 -1.90 3.01 13.00
N ARG A 65 -2.58 2.98 11.86
CA ARG A 65 -3.21 1.77 11.32
C ARG A 65 -2.17 0.92 10.62
N LEU A 66 -2.19 -0.37 10.92
CA LEU A 66 -1.32 -1.37 10.29
C LEU A 66 -2.15 -2.22 9.33
N LEU A 67 -1.68 -2.34 8.09
CA LEU A 67 -2.27 -3.20 7.08
C LEU A 67 -1.22 -4.19 6.57
N ARG A 68 -1.63 -5.43 6.33
CA ARG A 68 -0.81 -6.46 5.71
C ARG A 68 -1.24 -6.71 4.27
N ILE A 69 -0.29 -6.78 3.37
CA ILE A 69 -0.49 -7.21 1.99
C ILE A 69 0.27 -8.52 1.80
N ASN A 70 -0.41 -9.58 1.36
CA ASN A 70 0.25 -10.84 1.05
C ASN A 70 0.85 -10.78 -0.35
N LYS A 71 2.10 -11.23 -0.50
CA LYS A 71 2.77 -11.22 -1.81
C LYS A 71 2.41 -12.48 -2.60
N PRO A 72 2.24 -12.39 -3.94
CA PRO A 72 1.93 -13.56 -4.77
C PRO A 72 2.95 -14.70 -4.69
N ARG A 73 4.23 -14.39 -4.41
CA ARG A 73 5.33 -15.36 -4.30
C ARG A 73 5.63 -15.82 -2.87
N GLY A 74 4.73 -15.54 -1.94
CA GLY A 74 4.93 -15.77 -0.51
C GLY A 74 5.59 -14.58 0.20
N GLY A 75 5.41 -14.54 1.52
CA GLY A 75 5.79 -13.39 2.34
C GLY A 75 4.70 -12.32 2.39
N SER A 76 5.01 -11.21 3.04
CA SER A 76 4.04 -10.15 3.31
C SER A 76 4.68 -8.75 3.29
N LEU A 77 3.87 -7.71 3.20
CA LEU A 77 4.27 -6.31 3.43
C LEU A 77 3.39 -5.75 4.52
N THR A 78 3.99 -5.10 5.51
CA THR A 78 3.22 -4.29 6.46
C THR A 78 3.34 -2.82 6.08
N VAL A 79 2.19 -2.18 5.95
CA VAL A 79 2.04 -0.76 5.67
C VAL A 79 1.48 -0.08 6.90
N SER A 80 2.09 1.02 7.31
CA SER A 80 1.61 1.90 8.36
C SER A 80 0.90 3.10 7.75
N VAL A 81 -0.27 3.46 8.26
CA VAL A 81 -1.05 4.62 7.83
C VAL A 81 -1.44 5.45 9.04
N SER A 82 -0.97 6.69 9.10
CA SER A 82 -1.46 7.70 10.04
C SER A 82 -2.65 8.42 9.40
N CYS A 83 -3.84 8.19 9.96
CA CYS A 83 -5.07 8.82 9.48
C CYS A 83 -5.13 10.31 9.81
N GLU A 84 -4.65 10.70 10.99
CA GLU A 84 -4.62 12.10 11.44
C GLU A 84 -3.63 12.93 10.60
N ARG A 85 -2.44 12.39 10.35
CA ARG A 85 -1.40 13.09 9.58
C ARG A 85 -1.53 12.91 8.07
N GLU A 86 -2.51 12.10 7.64
CA GLU A 86 -2.71 11.72 6.24
C GLU A 86 -1.42 11.25 5.55
N GLN A 87 -0.74 10.32 6.22
CA GLN A 87 0.61 9.88 5.86
C GLN A 87 0.71 8.35 5.92
N TRP A 88 1.61 7.77 5.14
CA TRP A 88 1.82 6.33 5.11
C TRP A 88 3.26 5.94 4.82
N ARG A 89 3.64 4.71 5.16
CA ARG A 89 4.93 4.12 4.78
C ARG A 89 4.86 2.61 4.74
N VAL A 90 5.80 1.97 4.05
CA VAL A 90 6.07 0.54 4.21
C VAL A 90 6.95 0.37 5.45
N GLN A 91 6.50 -0.41 6.42
CA GLN A 91 7.24 -0.66 7.67
C GLN A 91 8.20 -1.84 7.51
N ASN A 92 7.73 -2.93 6.93
CA ASN A 92 8.56 -4.10 6.67
C ASN A 92 8.03 -4.93 5.49
N SER A 93 8.88 -5.83 5.03
CA SER A 93 8.56 -6.88 4.08
C SER A 93 9.05 -8.20 4.64
N ASP A 94 8.16 -9.19 4.76
CA ASP A 94 8.54 -10.56 5.07
C ASP A 94 8.82 -11.33 3.78
N ASN A 95 9.83 -12.19 3.81
CA ASN A 95 10.05 -13.18 2.76
C ASN A 95 9.13 -14.42 2.94
N PRO A 96 9.13 -15.40 2.01
CA PRO A 96 8.31 -16.60 2.14
C PRO A 96 8.59 -17.43 3.42
N GLN A 97 9.76 -17.28 4.02
CA GLN A 97 10.16 -17.90 5.29
C GLN A 97 9.71 -17.11 6.52
N GLY A 98 8.94 -16.02 6.34
CA GLY A 98 8.43 -15.18 7.42
C GLY A 98 9.50 -14.30 8.07
N ARG A 99 10.68 -14.14 7.46
CA ARG A 99 11.75 -13.29 8.01
C ARG A 99 11.51 -11.84 7.59
N PRO A 100 11.35 -10.91 8.55
CA PRO A 100 11.09 -9.51 8.24
C PRO A 100 12.37 -8.78 7.81
N SER A 101 12.24 -7.97 6.77
CA SER A 101 13.16 -6.88 6.42
C SER A 101 12.48 -5.56 6.76
N PHE A 102 12.97 -4.85 7.77
CA PHE A 102 12.44 -3.55 8.19
C PHE A 102 13.01 -2.43 7.34
N TYR A 103 12.17 -1.45 7.02
CA TYR A 103 12.56 -0.29 6.24
C TYR A 103 12.58 0.97 7.11
N ASP A 104 13.69 1.70 7.07
CA ASP A 104 13.74 3.07 7.57
C ASP A 104 13.30 4.03 6.46
N ALA A 105 12.02 3.94 6.10
CA ALA A 105 11.42 4.77 5.06
C ALA A 105 10.67 5.97 5.68
N PRO A 106 10.83 7.19 5.12
CA PRO A 106 10.06 8.33 5.56
C PRO A 106 8.57 8.14 5.23
N PHE A 107 7.72 8.80 6.00
CA PHE A 107 6.30 8.88 5.70
C PHE A 107 6.06 9.67 4.40
N LEU A 108 5.22 9.12 3.55
CA LEU A 108 4.74 9.71 2.31
C LEU A 108 3.34 10.27 2.51
N ALA A 109 2.99 11.34 1.78
CA ALA A 109 1.64 11.91 1.84
C ALA A 109 0.59 10.94 1.27
N ALA A 110 -0.58 10.92 1.89
CA ALA A 110 -1.80 10.24 1.47
C ALA A 110 -3.02 11.13 1.77
N LYS A 111 -3.03 12.33 1.16
CA LYS A 111 -4.07 13.34 1.37
C LYS A 111 -5.46 12.76 1.18
N GLY A 112 -6.41 12.95 2.10
CA GLY A 112 -7.77 12.43 1.98
C GLY A 112 -7.91 10.95 2.37
N ILE A 113 -6.86 10.28 2.84
CA ILE A 113 -6.96 8.90 3.36
C ILE A 113 -7.88 8.81 4.59
N SER A 114 -7.99 9.90 5.36
CA SER A 114 -8.78 10.01 6.59
C SER A 114 -10.26 9.71 6.37
N SER A 115 -10.80 10.00 5.18
CA SER A 115 -12.20 9.77 4.81
C SER A 115 -12.46 8.42 4.14
N THR A 116 -11.45 7.56 4.01
CA THR A 116 -11.54 6.28 3.30
C THR A 116 -11.75 5.10 4.24
N TRP A 117 -12.09 3.93 3.67
CA TRP A 117 -12.26 2.67 4.40
C TRP A 117 -11.06 2.31 5.29
N VAL A 118 -9.86 2.75 4.91
CA VAL A 118 -8.64 2.52 5.69
C VAL A 118 -8.77 3.15 7.07
N CYS A 119 -9.35 4.35 7.17
CA CYS A 119 -9.42 5.16 8.38
C CYS A 119 -10.80 5.17 9.05
N THR A 120 -11.87 4.96 8.29
CA THR A 120 -13.26 4.92 8.81
C THR A 120 -13.72 3.52 9.21
N GLY A 121 -13.07 2.46 8.71
CA GLY A 121 -13.38 1.08 9.08
C GLY A 121 -13.01 0.76 10.53
N PRO A 122 -13.61 -0.28 11.15
CA PRO A 122 -13.25 -0.69 12.49
C PRO A 122 -11.79 -1.13 12.57
N ALA A 123 -11.11 -0.81 13.67
CA ALA A 123 -9.77 -1.28 13.96
C ALA A 123 -9.71 -1.77 15.40
N ARG A 124 -9.20 -2.98 15.59
CA ARG A 124 -8.83 -3.46 16.93
C ARG A 124 -7.54 -2.79 17.37
N VAL A 125 -7.44 -2.44 18.64
CA VAL A 125 -6.18 -1.93 19.22
C VAL A 125 -5.23 -3.11 19.40
N LEU A 126 -3.97 -2.91 19.04
CA LEU A 126 -2.88 -3.84 19.28
C LEU A 126 -2.11 -3.33 20.50
N GLU A 127 -1.97 -4.20 21.51
CA GLU A 127 -1.18 -3.94 22.72
C GLU A 127 0.31 -4.21 22.51
#